data_AF-A0A7M3X9C3-F1
#
_entry.id   AF-A0A7M3X9C3-F1
#
_cell.length_a   1.000
_cell.length_b   1.000
_cell.length_c   1.000
_cell.angle_alpha   90.00
_cell.angle_beta   90.00
_cell.angle_gamma   90.00
#
_symmetry.space_group_name_H-M   'P 1'
#
loop_
_entity.id
_entity.type
_entity.pdbx_description
1 polymer ?
#
loop_
_entity_poly.entity_id
_entity_poly.type
_entity_poly.pdbx_seq_one_letter_code
_entity_poly.pdbx_strand_id
1 'polypeptide(L)'
;GEKEQEQEIAAQLPLCLRLWHEDNNTGGFFVAQFRHRMDGEEERFAKAYRSRRATRREEDWVPTVKAPPKPTANSVIEANDDVVAHVEKMYGIDLTPFSLWQRGKRLNLAPPMVYERLFQPASPTNKGDAWGGESFHPVRVVHAGLPAFTLKKDSWRSRQEALYAYGDSFTANVESIKPDTFIRLLRGWAPLMEEFYQETAMNELPRGAFLLRSTLPWGIETISVWVGARITLMIDTNEQNILRRKLNLPWRDEEE
;
A
#
# COMPACT_ATOMS: atom_id res chain seq x y z
N GLY A 1 16.17 -45.28 2.89
CA GLY A 1 17.03 -44.25 3.50
C GLY A 1 17.11 -43.04 2.59
N GLU A 2 18.30 -42.53 2.26
CA GLU A 2 18.44 -41.37 1.34
C GLU A 2 18.08 -41.67 -0.11
N LYS A 3 18.55 -42.80 -0.68
CA LYS A 3 18.25 -43.17 -2.08
C LYS A 3 16.75 -43.33 -2.36
N GLU A 4 16.01 -43.81 -1.39
CA GLU A 4 14.57 -44.03 -1.48
C GLU A 4 13.80 -42.70 -1.44
N GLN A 5 14.26 -41.78 -0.59
CA GLN A 5 13.74 -40.41 -0.52
C GLN A 5 14.05 -39.62 -1.81
N GLU A 6 15.24 -39.78 -2.38
CA GLU A 6 15.59 -39.18 -3.68
C GLU A 6 14.70 -39.72 -4.81
N GLN A 7 14.41 -41.02 -4.81
CA GLN A 7 13.50 -41.63 -5.78
C GLN A 7 12.07 -41.12 -5.63
N GLU A 8 11.59 -40.93 -4.40
CA GLU A 8 10.28 -40.36 -4.13
C GLU A 8 10.18 -38.90 -4.61
N ILE A 9 11.20 -38.08 -4.37
CA ILE A 9 11.27 -36.71 -4.87
C ILE A 9 11.29 -36.70 -6.40
N ALA A 10 12.14 -37.52 -7.01
CA ALA A 10 12.26 -37.61 -8.47
C ALA A 10 10.93 -37.99 -9.13
N ALA A 11 10.15 -38.87 -8.50
CA ALA A 11 8.82 -39.26 -8.98
C ALA A 11 7.80 -38.12 -8.94
N GLN A 12 8.01 -37.08 -8.11
CA GLN A 12 7.14 -35.90 -8.04
C GLN A 12 7.60 -34.74 -8.94
N LEU A 13 8.84 -34.74 -9.43
CA LEU A 13 9.34 -33.71 -10.34
C LEU A 13 8.49 -33.51 -11.61
N PRO A 14 7.83 -34.53 -12.20
CA PRO A 14 6.91 -34.33 -13.31
C PRO A 14 5.68 -33.45 -13.00
N LEU A 15 5.37 -33.21 -11.72
CA LEU A 15 4.32 -32.28 -11.30
C LEU A 15 4.80 -30.81 -11.31
N CYS A 16 6.10 -30.59 -11.47
CA CYS A 16 6.69 -29.27 -11.64
C CYS A 16 6.72 -28.89 -13.12
N LEU A 17 6.83 -27.60 -13.40
CA LEU A 17 6.94 -27.08 -14.75
C LEU A 17 8.33 -26.47 -14.97
N ARG A 18 9.01 -26.89 -16.04
CA ARG A 18 10.20 -26.20 -16.56
C ARG A 18 9.81 -25.45 -17.83
N LEU A 19 9.91 -24.13 -17.78
CA LEU A 19 9.80 -23.26 -18.95
C LEU A 19 11.23 -23.02 -19.46
N TRP A 20 11.52 -23.43 -20.69
CA TRP A 20 12.79 -23.12 -21.31
C TRP A 20 12.78 -21.70 -21.90
N HIS A 21 13.95 -21.12 -22.12
CA HIS A 21 14.05 -19.79 -22.72
C HIS A 21 13.51 -19.75 -24.15
N GLU A 22 13.67 -20.86 -24.88
CA GLU A 22 13.14 -21.06 -26.23
C GLU A 22 11.62 -21.21 -26.24
N ASP A 23 11.04 -21.72 -25.15
CA ASP A 23 9.60 -21.86 -24.99
C ASP A 23 9.00 -20.49 -24.67
N ASN A 24 8.42 -19.84 -25.69
CA ASN A 24 7.67 -18.59 -25.60
C ASN A 24 8.52 -17.32 -25.40
N ASN A 25 9.77 -17.30 -25.84
CA ASN A 25 10.65 -16.11 -25.76
C ASN A 25 10.75 -15.55 -24.33
N THR A 26 11.01 -16.44 -23.36
CA THR A 26 11.07 -16.10 -21.94
C THR A 26 12.49 -16.20 -21.40
N GLY A 27 12.73 -15.73 -20.16
CA GLY A 27 14.01 -15.90 -19.47
C GLY A 27 14.30 -17.33 -18.98
N GLY A 28 13.33 -18.25 -19.11
CA GLY A 28 13.36 -19.60 -18.54
C GLY A 28 13.05 -19.64 -17.04
N PHE A 29 12.23 -20.59 -16.60
CA PHE A 29 11.75 -20.70 -15.22
C PHE A 29 11.57 -22.15 -14.78
N PHE A 30 11.67 -22.41 -13.48
CA PHE A 30 11.21 -23.65 -12.86
C PHE A 30 10.13 -23.31 -11.83
N VAL A 31 8.98 -23.97 -11.93
CA VAL A 31 7.82 -23.70 -11.09
C VAL A 31 7.41 -24.98 -10.38
N ALA A 32 7.29 -24.88 -9.06
CA ALA A 32 6.74 -25.92 -8.20
C ALA A 32 5.72 -25.30 -7.25
N GLN A 33 4.55 -25.94 -7.11
CA GLN A 33 3.49 -25.50 -6.21
C GLN A 33 3.27 -26.56 -5.14
N PHE A 34 3.39 -26.16 -3.88
CA PHE A 34 3.19 -27.04 -2.74
C PHE A 34 1.90 -26.67 -2.01
N ARG A 35 1.15 -27.68 -1.57
CA ARG A 35 0.03 -27.51 -0.64
C ARG A 35 0.49 -27.88 0.77
N HIS A 36 0.46 -26.91 1.67
CA HIS A 36 0.66 -27.19 3.09
C HIS A 36 -0.48 -28.09 3.61
N ARG A 37 -0.13 -29.18 4.29
CA ARG A 37 -1.09 -30.10 4.92
C ARG A 37 -1.10 -29.79 6.42
N MET A 38 -2.25 -29.36 6.95
CA MET A 38 -2.39 -29.01 8.36
C MET A 38 -2.36 -30.23 9.29
N ASP A 39 -2.69 -31.42 8.77
CA ASP A 39 -2.84 -32.66 9.53
C ASP A 39 -1.52 -33.45 9.69
N GLY A 40 -0.38 -32.77 9.59
CA GLY A 40 0.93 -33.39 9.81
C GLY A 40 1.12 -33.72 11.29
N GLU A 41 1.70 -34.89 11.59
CA GLU A 41 2.25 -35.15 12.93
C GLU A 41 3.28 -34.06 13.29
N GLU A 42 3.36 -33.64 14.56
CA GLU A 42 4.26 -32.57 15.03
C GLU A 42 5.73 -32.73 14.57
N GLU A 43 6.15 -33.98 14.31
CA GLU A 43 7.48 -34.32 13.81
C GLU A 43 7.72 -33.98 12.33
N ARG A 44 6.67 -33.79 11.53
CA ARG A 44 6.72 -33.51 10.09
C ARG A 44 6.67 -32.01 9.74
N PHE A 45 6.42 -31.14 10.71
CA PHE A 45 6.60 -29.71 10.51
C PHE A 45 8.09 -29.38 10.54
N ALA A 46 8.55 -28.58 9.57
CA ALA A 46 9.87 -27.99 9.66
C ALA A 46 10.00 -27.28 11.01
N LYS A 47 10.99 -27.68 11.81
CA LYS A 47 11.29 -27.08 13.13
C LYS A 47 11.92 -25.70 12.95
N ALA A 48 11.25 -24.81 12.22
CA ALA A 48 11.64 -23.42 12.07
C ALA A 48 11.38 -22.68 13.38
N TYR A 49 12.29 -21.79 13.76
CA TYR A 49 12.16 -20.93 14.95
C TYR A 49 12.02 -21.66 16.29
N ARG A 50 12.50 -22.90 16.44
CA ARG A 50 12.60 -23.52 17.77
C ARG A 50 13.59 -22.73 18.62
N SER A 51 13.07 -22.17 19.71
CA SER A 51 13.87 -21.66 20.81
C SER A 51 14.91 -22.69 21.26
N ARG A 52 16.20 -22.31 21.26
CA ARG A 52 17.25 -23.12 21.89
C ARG A 52 16.96 -23.39 23.38
N ARG A 53 16.16 -22.53 24.04
CA ARG A 53 15.72 -22.72 25.43
C ARG A 53 14.51 -23.66 25.55
N ALA A 54 13.57 -23.66 24.59
CA ALA A 54 12.47 -24.64 24.57
C ALA A 54 12.98 -26.07 24.33
N THR A 55 14.21 -26.22 23.83
CA THR A 55 14.87 -27.53 23.71
C THR A 55 15.41 -28.04 25.06
N ARG A 56 15.65 -27.13 26.03
CA ARG A 56 15.92 -27.51 27.43
C ARG A 56 14.57 -27.77 28.09
N ARG A 57 14.19 -29.06 28.12
CA ARG A 57 12.96 -29.57 28.73
C ARG A 57 12.94 -29.32 30.24
N GLU A 58 12.57 -28.12 30.68
CA GLU A 58 11.97 -27.94 32.00
C GLU A 58 10.46 -27.98 31.78
N GLU A 59 9.77 -28.92 32.43
CA GLU A 59 8.34 -29.22 32.20
C GLU A 59 7.42 -28.00 32.45
N ASP A 60 7.90 -27.01 33.20
CA ASP A 60 7.16 -25.79 33.58
C ASP A 60 7.66 -24.50 32.89
N TRP A 61 8.51 -24.61 31.86
CA TRP A 61 9.08 -23.41 31.22
C TRP A 61 8.05 -22.67 30.36
N VAL A 62 7.78 -21.40 30.70
CA VAL A 62 6.93 -20.48 29.93
C VAL A 62 7.79 -19.37 29.32
N PRO A 63 7.63 -19.04 28.02
CA PRO A 63 8.35 -17.93 27.41
C PRO A 63 8.04 -16.60 28.11
N THR A 64 9.08 -15.84 28.46
CA THR A 64 8.89 -14.46 28.92
C THR A 64 8.30 -13.62 27.77
N VAL A 65 7.25 -12.86 28.05
CA VAL A 65 6.68 -11.90 27.09
C VAL A 65 7.45 -10.58 27.15
N LYS A 66 8.01 -10.16 26.03
CA LYS A 66 8.74 -8.89 25.89
C LYS A 66 7.81 -7.78 25.43
N ALA A 67 7.99 -6.61 26.04
CA ALA A 67 7.41 -5.37 25.55
C ALA A 67 8.21 -4.85 24.34
N PRO A 68 7.54 -4.44 23.24
CA PRO A 68 8.21 -3.81 22.12
C PRO A 68 8.85 -2.47 22.53
N PRO A 69 9.93 -2.04 21.86
CA PRO A 69 10.52 -0.72 22.09
C PRO A 69 9.51 0.40 21.82
N LYS A 70 9.68 1.53 22.52
CA LYS A 70 8.83 2.70 22.31
C LYS A 70 8.89 3.16 20.85
N PRO A 71 7.73 3.45 20.22
CA PRO A 71 7.69 3.96 18.85
C PRO A 71 8.45 5.28 18.70
N THR A 72 9.04 5.48 17.51
CA THR A 72 9.65 6.74 17.07
C THR A 72 8.85 7.32 15.90
N ALA A 73 9.18 8.53 15.46
CA ALA A 73 8.57 9.12 14.26
C ALA A 73 8.72 8.26 12.99
N ASN A 74 9.69 7.34 12.96
CA ASN A 74 9.93 6.42 11.85
C ASN A 74 9.27 5.05 12.02
N SER A 75 8.68 4.77 13.18
CA SER A 75 7.95 3.54 13.43
C SER A 75 6.62 3.55 12.68
N VAL A 76 6.20 2.37 12.22
CA VAL A 76 4.84 2.14 11.77
C VAL A 76 4.02 1.76 12.99
N ILE A 77 2.97 2.53 13.25
CA ILE A 77 2.01 2.30 14.33
C ILE A 77 0.61 2.26 13.73
N GLU A 78 -0.36 1.71 14.47
CA GLU A 78 -1.76 1.88 14.10
C GLU A 78 -2.12 3.37 14.01
N ALA A 79 -2.98 3.68 13.04
CA ALA A 79 -3.45 5.04 12.85
C ALA A 79 -4.32 5.48 14.02
N ASN A 80 -4.20 6.76 14.39
CA ASN A 80 -5.07 7.36 15.41
C ASN A 80 -6.49 7.55 14.86
N ASP A 81 -7.51 7.18 15.64
CA ASP A 81 -8.92 7.24 15.23
C ASP A 81 -9.38 8.65 14.80
N ASP A 82 -8.91 9.71 15.46
CA ASP A 82 -9.25 11.09 15.09
C ASP A 82 -8.69 11.45 13.71
N VAL A 83 -7.49 10.93 13.39
CA VAL A 83 -6.88 11.11 12.06
C VAL A 83 -7.67 10.36 11.01
N VAL A 84 -8.07 9.11 11.30
CA VAL A 84 -8.88 8.28 10.40
C VAL A 84 -10.22 8.97 10.11
N ALA A 85 -10.97 9.31 11.16
CA ALA A 85 -12.29 9.96 11.04
C ALA A 85 -12.20 11.29 10.28
N HIS A 86 -11.13 12.06 10.50
CA HIS A 86 -10.90 13.29 9.75
C HIS A 86 -10.69 13.04 8.25
N VAL A 87 -9.89 12.04 7.87
CA VAL A 87 -9.64 11.69 6.48
C VAL A 87 -10.87 11.10 5.80
N GLU A 88 -11.61 10.21 6.47
CA GLU A 88 -12.87 9.66 5.98
C GLU A 88 -13.87 10.77 5.66
N LYS A 89 -14.06 11.71 6.58
CA LYS A 89 -14.93 12.87 6.37
C LYS A 89 -14.44 13.75 5.24
N MET A 90 -13.13 13.99 5.15
CA MET A 90 -12.54 14.89 4.15
C MET A 90 -12.74 14.36 2.73
N TYR A 91 -12.57 13.06 2.50
CA TYR A 91 -12.64 12.48 1.15
C TYR A 91 -13.93 11.69 0.88
N GLY A 92 -14.79 11.52 1.89
CA GLY A 92 -16.02 10.74 1.78
C GLY A 92 -15.73 9.29 1.41
N ILE A 93 -14.74 8.68 2.07
CA ILE A 93 -14.32 7.29 1.85
C ILE A 93 -14.59 6.46 3.11
N ASP A 94 -15.03 5.21 2.91
CA ASP A 94 -15.11 4.20 3.96
C ASP A 94 -13.74 3.51 4.13
N LEU A 95 -13.09 3.72 5.29
CA LEU A 95 -11.81 3.11 5.61
C LEU A 95 -11.94 1.85 6.48
N THR A 96 -13.15 1.49 6.90
CA THR A 96 -13.45 0.28 7.70
C THR A 96 -12.90 -1.03 7.11
N PRO A 97 -12.89 -1.24 5.78
CA PRO A 97 -12.38 -2.49 5.19
C PRO A 97 -10.86 -2.66 5.28
N PHE A 98 -10.11 -1.70 5.80
CA PHE A 98 -8.64 -1.69 5.82
C PHE A 98 -8.08 -1.76 7.24
N SER A 99 -6.86 -2.27 7.36
CA SER A 99 -6.00 -1.92 8.50
C SER A 99 -5.26 -0.62 8.19
N LEU A 100 -5.26 0.29 9.15
CA LEU A 100 -4.81 1.68 8.95
C LEU A 100 -3.54 1.93 9.75
N TRP A 101 -2.52 2.43 9.06
CA TRP A 101 -1.17 2.54 9.63
C TRP A 101 -0.62 3.94 9.46
N GLN A 102 -0.05 4.48 10.53
CA GLN A 102 0.63 5.76 10.51
C GLN A 102 2.14 5.59 10.62
N ARG A 103 2.87 6.32 9.78
CA ARG A 103 4.33 6.46 9.88
C ARG A 103 4.70 7.94 9.69
N GLY A 104 4.99 8.62 10.80
CA GLY A 104 5.20 10.05 10.81
C GLY A 104 3.97 10.80 10.26
N LYS A 105 4.13 11.46 9.11
CA LYS A 105 3.09 12.25 8.43
C LYS A 105 2.36 11.50 7.31
N ARG A 106 2.40 10.17 7.31
CA ARG A 106 1.76 9.33 6.28
C ARG A 106 0.72 8.44 6.92
N LEU A 107 -0.43 8.33 6.26
CA LEU A 107 -1.48 7.36 6.56
C LEU A 107 -1.52 6.36 5.41
N ASN A 108 -1.38 5.09 5.76
CA ASN A 108 -1.34 3.99 4.81
C ASN A 108 -2.51 3.05 5.03
N LEU A 109 -3.03 2.51 3.92
CA LEU A 109 -4.10 1.53 3.90
C LEU A 109 -3.50 0.17 3.56
N ALA A 110 -3.74 -0.83 4.40
CA ALA A 110 -3.36 -2.21 4.13
C ALA A 110 -4.59 -3.13 4.25
N PRO A 111 -4.57 -4.32 3.63
CA PRO A 111 -5.62 -5.31 3.88
C PRO A 111 -5.71 -5.68 5.37
N PRO A 112 -6.89 -6.09 5.89
CA PRO A 112 -7.08 -6.47 7.30
C PRO A 112 -6.09 -7.53 7.79
N MET A 113 -5.68 -8.44 6.90
CA MET A 113 -4.72 -9.51 7.22
C MET A 113 -3.36 -8.99 7.73
N VAL A 114 -2.98 -7.74 7.43
CA VAL A 114 -1.75 -7.14 7.97
C VAL A 114 -1.88 -6.96 9.48
N TYR A 115 -3.03 -6.49 9.96
CA TYR A 115 -3.31 -6.44 11.39
C TYR A 115 -3.41 -7.86 11.96
N GLU A 116 -4.33 -8.67 11.41
CA GLU A 116 -4.69 -9.99 11.95
C GLU A 116 -3.54 -11.00 11.98
N ARG A 117 -2.62 -10.96 11.01
CA ARG A 117 -1.57 -11.99 10.86
C ARG A 117 -0.17 -11.50 11.15
N LEU A 118 0.11 -10.19 11.02
CA LEU A 118 1.47 -9.66 11.14
C LEU A 118 1.66 -8.76 12.36
N PHE A 119 0.61 -8.14 12.88
CA PHE A 119 0.71 -7.18 13.97
C PHE A 119 0.10 -7.72 15.27
N GLN A 120 -1.15 -8.17 15.23
CA GLN A 120 -1.88 -8.66 16.39
C GLN A 120 -1.25 -9.92 17.01
N PRO A 121 -0.83 -10.95 16.26
CA PRO A 121 -0.38 -12.20 16.86
C PRO A 121 0.95 -12.09 17.61
N ALA A 122 1.06 -12.83 18.71
CA ALA A 122 2.34 -13.06 19.37
C ALA A 122 3.34 -13.77 18.46
N SER A 123 4.63 -13.47 18.63
CA SER A 123 5.68 -14.01 17.77
C SER A 123 6.93 -14.39 18.56
N PRO A 124 7.65 -15.46 18.17
CA PRO A 124 8.82 -15.91 18.90
C PRO A 124 10.02 -14.98 18.68
N THR A 125 10.89 -14.90 19.68
CA THR A 125 12.21 -14.28 19.59
C THR A 125 13.28 -15.33 19.30
N ASN A 126 14.44 -14.89 18.82
CA ASN A 126 15.61 -15.76 18.63
C ASN A 126 16.16 -16.38 19.93
N LYS A 127 15.79 -15.85 21.10
CA LYS A 127 16.22 -16.35 22.43
C LYS A 127 15.20 -17.29 23.07
N GLY A 128 14.03 -17.45 22.45
CA GLY A 128 12.97 -18.28 22.97
C GLY A 128 11.89 -17.60 23.77
N ASP A 129 12.10 -16.34 24.10
CA ASP A 129 11.04 -15.48 24.62
C ASP A 129 10.03 -15.17 23.51
N ALA A 130 8.90 -14.56 23.83
CA ALA A 130 7.90 -14.13 22.86
C ALA A 130 7.72 -12.61 22.85
N TRP A 131 7.35 -12.04 21.72
CA TRP A 131 6.67 -10.75 21.64
C TRP A 131 5.19 -10.97 21.87
N GLY A 132 4.56 -10.11 22.67
CA GLY A 132 3.17 -10.28 23.10
C GLY A 132 2.10 -10.04 22.03
N GLY A 133 2.49 -9.76 20.79
CA GLY A 133 1.59 -9.24 19.76
C GLY A 133 1.58 -7.72 19.76
N GLU A 134 0.54 -7.16 19.15
CA GLU A 134 0.33 -5.71 18.93
C GLU A 134 1.62 -4.98 18.48
N SER A 135 2.40 -5.65 17.63
CA SER A 135 3.63 -5.12 17.09
C SER A 135 4.07 -5.92 15.87
N PHE A 136 4.77 -5.28 14.95
CA PHE A 136 5.33 -5.98 13.79
C PHE A 136 6.54 -6.88 14.10
N HIS A 137 6.96 -7.02 15.36
CA HIS A 137 8.09 -7.88 15.67
C HIS A 137 7.79 -9.35 15.32
N PRO A 138 8.79 -10.11 14.87
CA PRO A 138 10.21 -9.77 14.74
C PRO A 138 10.57 -9.05 13.43
N VAL A 139 9.60 -8.69 12.61
CA VAL A 139 9.82 -8.09 11.29
C VAL A 139 10.13 -6.60 11.42
N ARG A 140 11.16 -6.14 10.70
CA ARG A 140 11.40 -4.72 10.52
C ARG A 140 10.54 -4.19 9.38
N VAL A 141 9.49 -3.46 9.70
CA VAL A 141 8.57 -2.91 8.69
C VAL A 141 9.05 -1.54 8.21
N VAL A 142 9.23 -1.42 6.90
CA VAL A 142 9.55 -0.15 6.24
C VAL A 142 8.26 0.61 5.90
N HIS A 143 7.26 -0.11 5.38
CA HIS A 143 5.90 0.37 5.10
C HIS A 143 4.90 -0.78 5.33
N ALA A 144 3.74 -0.48 5.91
CA ALA A 144 2.58 -1.36 5.94
C ALA A 144 1.52 -0.78 5.00
N GLY A 145 1.18 -1.52 3.95
CA GLY A 145 0.18 -1.11 2.97
C GLY A 145 0.60 -0.01 2.00
N LEU A 146 -0.38 0.50 1.24
CA LEU A 146 -0.23 1.59 0.29
C LEU A 146 -0.28 2.93 1.04
N PRO A 147 0.76 3.78 0.97
CA PRO A 147 0.68 5.14 1.49
C PRO A 147 -0.34 5.95 0.69
N ALA A 148 -1.48 6.24 1.31
CA ALA A 148 -2.63 6.83 0.63
C ALA A 148 -2.80 8.32 0.91
N PHE A 149 -2.42 8.77 2.11
CA PHE A 149 -2.51 10.18 2.48
C PHE A 149 -1.23 10.67 3.15
N THR A 150 -0.94 11.96 2.99
CA THR A 150 0.15 12.62 3.72
C THR A 150 -0.28 13.95 4.32
N LEU A 151 0.13 14.20 5.55
CA LEU A 151 -0.08 15.45 6.25
C LEU A 151 0.99 16.46 5.86
N LYS A 152 0.59 17.60 5.29
CA LYS A 152 1.51 18.70 4.95
C LYS A 152 0.85 20.05 5.17
N LYS A 153 1.47 20.86 6.04
CA LYS A 153 0.95 22.15 6.52
C LYS A 153 -0.47 22.01 7.06
N ASP A 154 -0.66 21.06 7.99
CA ASP A 154 -1.92 20.79 8.69
C ASP A 154 -3.12 20.44 7.80
N SER A 155 -2.85 19.99 6.56
CA SER A 155 -3.85 19.47 5.64
C SER A 155 -3.43 18.09 5.14
N TRP A 156 -4.36 17.14 5.23
CA TRP A 156 -4.22 15.80 4.68
C TRP A 156 -4.46 15.81 3.18
N ARG A 157 -3.51 15.23 2.45
CA ARG A 157 -3.47 15.22 0.99
C ARG A 157 -3.47 13.79 0.52
N SER A 158 -4.36 13.45 -0.40
CA SER A 158 -4.24 12.19 -1.14
C SER A 158 -2.88 12.12 -1.83
N ARG A 159 -2.32 10.91 -1.94
CA ARG A 159 -1.20 10.64 -2.83
C ARG A 159 -1.74 10.16 -4.17
N GLN A 160 -1.13 10.60 -5.26
CA GLN A 160 -1.60 10.26 -6.60
C GLN A 160 -1.66 8.75 -6.83
N GLU A 161 -0.69 8.00 -6.31
CA GLU A 161 -0.62 6.55 -6.46
C GLU A 161 -1.82 5.83 -5.82
N ALA A 162 -2.44 6.43 -4.80
CA ALA A 162 -3.63 5.88 -4.16
C ALA A 162 -4.91 6.22 -4.90
N LEU A 163 -4.91 7.24 -5.77
CA LEU A 163 -6.06 7.54 -6.62
C LEU A 163 -6.31 6.44 -7.65
N TYR A 164 -5.28 5.70 -8.09
CA TYR A 164 -5.47 4.55 -8.96
C TYR A 164 -6.18 3.38 -8.27
N ALA A 165 -6.06 3.27 -6.94
CA ALA A 165 -6.68 2.19 -6.17
C ALA A 165 -8.05 2.58 -5.59
N TYR A 166 -8.20 3.83 -5.15
CA TYR A 166 -9.34 4.29 -4.35
C TYR A 166 -10.00 5.56 -4.90
N GLY A 167 -9.51 6.09 -6.03
CA GLY A 167 -9.97 7.35 -6.61
C GLY A 167 -11.48 7.39 -6.83
N ASP A 168 -12.06 6.28 -7.29
CA ASP A 168 -13.50 6.16 -7.56
C ASP A 168 -14.34 6.08 -6.28
N SER A 169 -13.75 5.66 -5.15
CA SER A 169 -14.43 5.54 -3.86
C SER A 169 -14.58 6.90 -3.15
N PHE A 170 -13.90 7.96 -3.61
CA PHE A 170 -14.04 9.29 -3.02
C PHE A 170 -15.34 9.96 -3.46
N THR A 171 -16.11 10.41 -2.47
CA THR A 171 -17.43 11.05 -2.64
C THR A 171 -17.49 12.48 -2.12
N ALA A 172 -16.47 12.94 -1.39
CA ALA A 172 -16.34 14.32 -0.93
C ALA A 172 -15.02 14.93 -1.38
N ASN A 173 -15.00 16.26 -1.44
CA ASN A 173 -13.80 17.04 -1.80
C ASN A 173 -13.24 16.66 -3.18
N VAL A 174 -14.17 16.31 -4.09
CA VAL A 174 -13.94 15.91 -5.48
C VAL A 174 -14.98 16.60 -6.36
N GLU A 175 -14.56 17.12 -7.51
CA GLU A 175 -15.46 17.68 -8.52
C GLU A 175 -15.11 17.20 -9.92
N SER A 176 -16.11 17.19 -10.80
CA SER A 176 -15.93 16.76 -12.19
C SER A 176 -15.61 17.93 -13.11
N ILE A 177 -14.59 17.76 -13.95
CA ILE A 177 -14.16 18.74 -14.96
C ILE A 177 -14.14 18.11 -16.35
N LYS A 178 -14.22 18.97 -17.37
CA LYS A 178 -14.10 18.55 -18.77
C LYS A 178 -12.70 18.01 -19.08
N PRO A 179 -12.56 17.06 -20.02
CA PRO A 179 -11.26 16.53 -20.43
C PRO A 179 -10.27 17.61 -20.87
N ASP A 180 -10.75 18.64 -21.59
CA ASP A 180 -9.89 19.75 -22.05
C ASP A 180 -9.28 20.53 -20.88
N THR A 181 -10.09 20.81 -19.84
CA THR A 181 -9.63 21.45 -18.60
C THR A 181 -8.58 20.58 -17.90
N PHE A 182 -8.82 19.26 -17.82
CA PHE A 182 -7.88 18.30 -17.24
C PHE A 182 -6.54 18.29 -17.98
N ILE A 183 -6.57 18.26 -19.32
CA ILE A 183 -5.39 18.30 -20.19
C ILE A 183 -4.62 19.62 -20.00
N ARG A 184 -5.33 20.75 -19.92
CA ARG A 184 -4.69 22.06 -19.69
C ARG A 184 -3.95 22.11 -18.35
N LEU A 185 -4.56 21.59 -17.28
CA LEU A 185 -3.89 21.48 -15.98
C LEU A 185 -2.59 20.66 -16.10
N LEU A 186 -2.63 19.52 -16.80
CA LEU A 186 -1.44 18.67 -17.06
C LEU A 186 -0.38 19.35 -17.94
N ARG A 187 -0.76 20.34 -18.74
CA ARG A 187 0.15 21.21 -19.51
C ARG A 187 0.63 22.44 -18.73
N GLY A 188 0.39 22.48 -17.42
CA GLY A 188 0.88 23.54 -16.54
C GLY A 188 -0.03 24.77 -16.45
N TRP A 189 -1.25 24.73 -17.00
CA TRP A 189 -2.22 25.78 -16.72
C TRP A 189 -2.54 25.81 -15.23
N ALA A 190 -2.26 26.95 -14.60
CA ALA A 190 -2.51 27.18 -13.19
C ALA A 190 -3.36 28.45 -13.06
N PRO A 191 -4.67 28.41 -13.29
CA PRO A 191 -5.52 29.60 -13.35
C PRO A 191 -5.71 30.27 -11.98
N LEU A 192 -6.08 31.54 -11.98
CA LEU A 192 -6.71 32.17 -10.80
C LEU A 192 -8.06 31.50 -10.53
N MET A 193 -8.54 31.55 -9.29
CA MET A 193 -9.84 30.97 -8.91
C MET A 193 -10.99 31.48 -9.77
N GLU A 194 -11.05 32.79 -10.00
CA GLU A 194 -12.10 33.42 -10.82
C GLU A 194 -12.08 32.94 -12.27
N GLU A 195 -10.90 32.84 -12.88
CA GLU A 195 -10.70 32.30 -14.25
C GLU A 195 -11.16 30.84 -14.32
N PHE A 196 -10.79 30.04 -13.31
CA PHE A 196 -11.19 28.64 -13.23
C PHE A 196 -12.71 28.46 -13.12
N TYR A 197 -13.39 29.27 -12.29
CA TYR A 197 -14.84 29.23 -12.15
C TYR A 197 -15.57 29.68 -13.41
N GLN A 198 -15.08 30.72 -14.08
CA GLN A 198 -15.64 31.17 -15.35
C GLN A 198 -15.56 30.08 -16.42
N GLU A 199 -14.46 29.34 -16.49
CA GLU A 199 -14.27 28.31 -17.51
C GLU A 199 -15.03 27.02 -17.21
N THR A 200 -15.07 26.62 -15.94
CA THR A 200 -15.65 25.32 -15.54
C THR A 200 -17.12 25.41 -15.16
N ALA A 201 -17.64 26.63 -14.94
CA ALA A 201 -18.97 26.90 -14.38
C ALA A 201 -19.23 26.20 -13.04
N MET A 202 -18.16 25.94 -12.27
CA MET A 202 -18.25 25.31 -10.94
C MET A 202 -18.54 26.33 -9.85
N ASN A 203 -19.14 25.82 -8.76
CA ASN A 203 -19.30 26.57 -7.52
C ASN A 203 -17.95 26.76 -6.80
N GLU A 204 -17.95 27.60 -5.77
CA GLU A 204 -16.77 27.87 -4.96
C GLU A 204 -16.23 26.59 -4.31
N LEU A 205 -14.99 26.27 -4.64
CA LEU A 205 -14.26 25.12 -4.10
C LEU A 205 -13.67 25.45 -2.72
N PRO A 206 -13.67 24.50 -1.77
CA PRO A 206 -13.00 24.71 -0.50
C PRO A 206 -11.50 24.88 -0.70
N ARG A 207 -10.90 25.80 0.09
CA ARG A 207 -9.45 26.02 0.05
C ARG A 207 -8.69 24.80 0.60
N GLY A 208 -7.55 24.51 -0.02
CA GLY A 208 -6.65 23.43 0.41
C GLY A 208 -6.51 22.32 -0.62
N ALA A 209 -6.24 21.11 -0.16
CA ALA A 209 -6.13 19.95 -1.04
C ALA A 209 -7.51 19.56 -1.57
N PHE A 210 -7.60 19.31 -2.87
CA PHE A 210 -8.85 18.98 -3.55
C PHE A 210 -8.60 17.96 -4.66
N LEU A 211 -9.64 17.26 -5.10
CA LEU A 211 -9.58 16.32 -6.21
C LEU A 211 -10.39 16.82 -7.40
N LEU A 212 -9.82 16.73 -8.60
CA LEU A 212 -10.56 16.95 -9.85
C LEU A 212 -10.62 15.65 -10.62
N ARG A 213 -11.79 15.34 -11.14
CA ARG A 213 -12.09 14.10 -11.85
C ARG A 213 -12.52 14.40 -13.27
N SER A 214 -12.09 13.57 -14.23
CA SER A 214 -12.55 13.70 -15.62
C SER A 214 -12.72 12.34 -16.26
N THR A 215 -13.66 12.24 -17.19
CA THR A 215 -13.87 11.03 -18.00
C THR A 215 -12.95 11.07 -19.21
N LEU A 216 -11.91 10.26 -19.18
CA LEU A 216 -10.91 10.12 -20.25
C LEU A 216 -11.17 8.84 -21.08
N PRO A 217 -10.48 8.62 -22.21
CA PRO A 217 -10.77 7.48 -23.09
C PRO A 217 -10.68 6.09 -22.45
N TRP A 218 -9.95 5.95 -21.34
CA TRP A 218 -9.80 4.68 -20.59
C TRP A 218 -10.67 4.61 -19.33
N GLY A 219 -11.51 5.62 -19.08
CA GLY A 219 -12.36 5.68 -17.90
C GLY A 219 -12.17 6.95 -17.08
N ILE A 220 -12.64 6.89 -15.83
CA ILE A 220 -12.55 7.99 -14.89
C ILE A 220 -11.10 8.14 -14.42
N GLU A 221 -10.57 9.35 -14.48
CA GLU A 221 -9.24 9.69 -13.97
C GLU A 221 -9.37 10.82 -12.95
N THR A 222 -8.64 10.72 -11.85
CA THR A 222 -8.67 11.71 -10.75
C THR A 222 -7.27 12.25 -10.50
N ILE A 223 -7.14 13.56 -10.34
CA ILE A 223 -5.89 14.26 -10.04
C ILE A 223 -6.04 15.11 -8.78
N SER A 224 -4.98 15.17 -7.98
CA SER A 224 -4.95 16.09 -6.83
C SER A 224 -4.51 17.49 -7.24
N VAL A 225 -5.19 18.50 -6.70
CA VAL A 225 -4.89 19.93 -6.87
C VAL A 225 -4.87 20.67 -5.54
N TRP A 226 -4.19 21.81 -5.50
CA TRP A 226 -4.25 22.79 -4.43
C TRP A 226 -5.17 23.94 -4.85
N VAL A 227 -6.20 24.18 -4.06
CA VAL A 227 -7.12 25.31 -4.20
C VAL A 227 -6.62 26.44 -3.29
N GLY A 228 -5.95 27.43 -3.88
CA GLY A 228 -5.45 28.62 -3.20
C GLY A 228 -5.88 29.89 -3.91
N ALA A 229 -4.95 30.85 -4.09
CA ALA A 229 -5.18 31.96 -5.02
C ALA A 229 -5.24 31.48 -6.48
N ARG A 230 -4.56 30.36 -6.76
CA ARG A 230 -4.55 29.65 -8.04
C ARG A 230 -4.90 28.18 -7.81
N ILE A 231 -5.41 27.52 -8.84
CA ILE A 231 -5.53 26.07 -8.89
C ILE A 231 -4.20 25.51 -9.40
N THR A 232 -3.50 24.71 -8.60
CA THR A 232 -2.22 24.13 -8.99
C THR A 232 -2.20 22.61 -8.81
N LEU A 233 -1.59 21.89 -9.75
CA LEU A 233 -1.42 20.44 -9.63
C LEU A 233 -0.60 20.08 -8.39
N MET A 234 -1.04 19.03 -7.70
CA MET A 234 -0.38 18.47 -6.51
C MET A 234 0.23 17.09 -6.77
N ILE A 235 0.58 16.82 -8.02
CA ILE A 235 1.17 15.56 -8.46
C ILE A 235 2.59 15.81 -8.95
N ASP A 236 3.51 14.86 -8.73
CA ASP A 236 4.90 15.02 -9.14
C ASP A 236 5.08 14.90 -10.67
N THR A 237 6.26 15.22 -11.16
CA THR A 237 6.57 15.20 -12.60
C THR A 237 6.46 13.79 -13.21
N ASN A 238 6.79 12.74 -12.45
CA ASN A 238 6.73 11.37 -12.96
C ASN A 238 5.27 10.96 -13.19
N GLU A 239 4.39 11.23 -12.23
CA GLU A 239 2.96 10.96 -12.35
C GLU A 239 2.31 11.80 -13.45
N GLN A 240 2.69 13.08 -13.56
CA GLN A 240 2.25 13.92 -14.67
C GLN A 240 2.64 13.32 -16.00
N ASN A 241 3.89 12.87 -16.13
CA ASN A 241 4.40 12.26 -17.35
C ASN A 241 3.68 10.95 -17.70
N ILE A 242 3.33 10.12 -16.73
CA ILE A 242 2.51 8.92 -16.96
C ILE A 242 1.14 9.31 -17.56
N LEU A 243 0.43 10.24 -16.93
CA LEU A 243 -0.88 10.71 -17.41
C LEU A 243 -0.79 11.38 -18.78
N ARG A 244 0.23 12.22 -18.98
CA ARG A 244 0.56 12.86 -20.25
C ARG A 244 0.80 11.82 -21.34
N ARG A 245 1.54 10.74 -21.03
CA ARG A 245 1.81 9.70 -22.01
C ARG A 245 0.57 8.91 -22.39
N LYS A 246 -0.33 8.62 -21.45
CA LYS A 246 -1.65 8.03 -21.73
C LYS A 246 -2.48 8.91 -22.67
N LEU A 247 -2.29 10.23 -22.63
CA LEU A 247 -2.95 11.23 -23.49
C LEU A 247 -2.20 11.53 -24.79
N ASN A 248 -1.11 10.83 -25.10
CA ASN A 248 -0.21 11.14 -26.22
C ASN A 248 0.35 12.58 -26.19
N LEU A 249 0.57 13.12 -25.00
CA LEU A 249 1.24 14.39 -24.78
C LEU A 249 2.76 14.18 -24.71
N PRO A 250 3.58 15.21 -25.05
CA PRO A 250 5.02 15.16 -24.87
C PRO A 250 5.39 15.05 -23.37
N TRP A 251 6.64 14.73 -23.07
CA TRP A 251 7.12 14.78 -21.69
C TRP A 251 7.09 16.23 -21.19
N ARG A 252 7.02 16.43 -19.87
CA ARG A 252 6.91 17.78 -19.30
C ARG A 252 8.14 18.64 -19.62
N ASP A 253 9.32 18.04 -19.58
CA ASP A 253 10.61 18.65 -19.91
C ASP A 253 10.79 18.97 -21.40
N GLU A 254 9.91 18.46 -22.28
CA GLU A 254 9.88 18.80 -23.70
C GLU A 254 8.98 20.02 -24.01
N GLU A 255 8.18 20.50 -23.04
CA GLU A 255 7.27 21.66 -23.18
C GLU A 255 7.75 22.92 -22.44
N GLU A 256 8.76 22.81 -21.58
CA GLU A 256 9.42 23.94 -20.89
C GLU A 256 10.56 24.54 -21.72
#